data_AF-A0A2G5QIT7-F1
#
_entry.id   AF-A0A2G5QIT7-F1
#
_cell.length_a   1.000
_cell.length_b   1.000
_cell.length_c   1.000
_cell.angle_alpha   90.00
_cell.angle_beta   90.00
_cell.angle_gamma   90.00
#
_symmetry.space_group_name_H-M   'P 1'
#
loop_
_entity.id
_entity.type
_entity.pdbx_description
1 polymer ?
#
loop_
_entity_poly.entity_id
_entity_poly.type
_entity_poly.pdbx_seq_one_letter_code
_entity_poly.pdbx_strand_id
1 'polypeptide(L)'
;MIAKRHLRRRLSQYGALWLASFVVTLFVMAAMVFGVRMPLADTADLVLPIALALLGLAVIAGVGITLANDVSLSTKSLITALALLLILPLLWAPVLAVIVTAAVDGASVEYSTAYAQFRITVSHLIYPLVAMLGEDPLVGFVWQAFQVVASVVGAVASILQVWRVIKPFLYGDDEETAEA
;
A
#
# COMPACT_ATOMS: atom_id res chain seq x y z
N MET A 1 -3.78 -19.54 -19.80
CA MET A 1 -4.50 -19.67 -18.50
C MET A 1 -3.60 -19.53 -17.26
N ILE A 2 -2.37 -20.04 -17.26
CA ILE A 2 -1.46 -20.04 -16.10
C ILE A 2 -1.09 -18.61 -15.61
N ALA A 3 -0.81 -17.69 -16.55
CA ALA A 3 -0.45 -16.30 -16.23
C ALA A 3 -1.57 -15.54 -15.48
N LYS A 4 -2.84 -15.72 -15.86
CA LYS A 4 -3.98 -15.05 -15.20
C LYS A 4 -4.15 -15.48 -13.75
N ARG A 5 -3.94 -16.76 -13.44
CA ARG A 5 -4.02 -17.30 -12.07
C ARG A 5 -2.87 -16.78 -11.20
N HIS A 6 -1.65 -16.72 -11.74
CA HIS A 6 -0.49 -16.15 -11.04
C HIS A 6 -0.65 -14.65 -10.79
N LEU A 7 -1.11 -13.89 -11.79
CA LEU A 7 -1.38 -12.46 -11.67
C LEU A 7 -2.43 -12.17 -10.59
N ARG A 8 -3.55 -12.91 -10.60
CA ARG A 8 -4.61 -12.77 -9.59
C ARG A 8 -4.12 -13.08 -8.18
N ARG A 9 -3.27 -14.10 -8.02
CA ARG A 9 -2.67 -14.46 -6.73
C ARG A 9 -1.74 -13.36 -6.22
N ARG A 10 -0.90 -12.78 -7.09
CA ARG A 10 -0.01 -11.68 -6.73
C ARG A 10 -0.78 -10.40 -6.39
N LEU A 11 -1.77 -10.02 -7.20
CA LEU A 11 -2.64 -8.88 -6.90
C LEU A 11 -3.35 -9.04 -5.54
N SER A 12 -3.77 -10.26 -5.19
CA SER A 12 -4.33 -10.54 -3.87
C SER A 12 -3.30 -10.43 -2.75
N GLN A 13 -2.05 -10.82 -2.97
CA GLN A 13 -0.98 -10.67 -1.98
C GLN A 13 -0.64 -9.19 -1.77
N TYR A 14 -0.59 -8.39 -2.85
CA TYR A 14 -0.43 -6.94 -2.77
C TYR A 14 -1.59 -6.29 -2.02
N GLY A 15 -2.84 -6.66 -2.32
CA GLY A 15 -4.00 -6.18 -1.58
C GLY A 15 -3.93 -6.54 -0.10
N ALA A 16 -3.49 -7.75 0.24
CA ALA A 16 -3.29 -8.19 1.62
C ALA A 16 -2.25 -7.34 2.35
N LEU A 17 -1.09 -7.15 1.72
CA LEU A 17 0.01 -6.34 2.25
C LEU A 17 -0.39 -4.88 2.42
N TRP A 18 -1.12 -4.33 1.45
CA TRP A 18 -1.65 -2.97 1.52
C TRP A 18 -2.60 -2.82 2.71
N LEU A 19 -3.61 -3.70 2.82
CA LEU A 19 -4.58 -3.65 3.90
C LEU A 19 -3.93 -3.88 5.27
N ALA A 20 -3.04 -4.87 5.38
CA ALA A 20 -2.33 -5.16 6.62
C ALA A 20 -1.48 -3.96 7.06
N SER A 21 -0.72 -3.37 6.14
CA SER A 21 0.10 -2.19 6.43
C SER A 21 -0.76 -1.00 6.86
N PHE A 22 -1.86 -0.75 6.15
CA PHE A 22 -2.82 0.30 6.52
C PHE A 22 -3.40 0.08 7.93
N VAL A 23 -3.97 -1.10 8.20
CA VAL A 23 -4.65 -1.39 9.47
C VAL A 23 -3.68 -1.38 10.64
N VAL A 24 -2.50 -1.99 10.50
CA VAL A 24 -1.49 -2.02 11.57
C VAL A 24 -1.00 -0.60 11.85
N THR A 25 -0.68 0.17 10.82
CA THR A 25 -0.24 1.56 11.00
C THR A 25 -1.33 2.41 11.63
N LEU A 26 -2.58 2.27 11.17
CA LEU A 26 -3.72 3.00 11.72
C LEU A 26 -3.94 2.67 13.19
N PHE A 27 -3.85 1.39 13.57
CA PHE A 27 -4.00 0.94 14.94
C PHE A 27 -2.90 1.53 15.84
N VAL A 28 -1.64 1.44 15.42
CA VAL A 28 -0.51 1.99 16.19
C VAL A 28 -0.63 3.51 16.32
N MET A 29 -0.94 4.21 15.24
CA MET A 29 -1.16 5.66 15.25
C MET A 29 -2.30 6.04 16.19
N ALA A 30 -3.45 5.37 16.11
CA ALA A 30 -4.59 5.64 16.98
C ALA A 30 -4.27 5.36 18.46
N ALA A 31 -3.56 4.27 18.76
CA ALA A 31 -3.16 3.93 20.12
C ALA A 31 -2.19 4.97 20.71
N MET A 32 -1.22 5.44 19.94
CA MET A 32 -0.23 6.43 20.40
C MET A 32 -0.82 7.83 20.53
N VAL A 33 -1.59 8.28 19.53
CA VAL A 33 -2.15 9.64 19.49
C VAL A 33 -3.34 9.78 20.43
N PHE A 34 -4.29 8.84 20.42
CA PHE A 34 -5.50 8.96 21.25
C PHE A 34 -5.40 8.25 22.60
N GLY A 35 -4.70 7.11 22.65
CA GLY A 35 -4.50 6.34 23.88
C GLY A 35 -3.41 6.93 24.76
N VAL A 36 -2.20 7.09 24.21
CA VAL A 36 -1.02 7.61 24.94
C VAL A 36 -0.95 9.14 24.93
N ARG A 37 -1.70 9.82 24.05
CA ARG A 37 -1.69 11.29 23.87
C ARG A 37 -0.34 11.85 23.42
N MET A 38 0.41 11.08 22.64
CA MET A 38 1.64 11.55 22.01
C MET A 38 1.29 12.53 20.86
N PRO A 39 2.07 13.60 20.65
CA PRO A 39 1.83 14.51 19.53
C PRO A 39 1.82 13.77 18.19
N LEU A 40 0.90 14.16 17.30
CA LEU A 40 0.72 13.51 16.00
C LEU A 40 2.01 13.50 15.17
N ALA A 41 2.70 14.65 15.09
CA ALA A 41 3.93 14.79 14.31
C ALA A 41 5.03 13.86 14.81
N ASP A 42 5.26 13.83 16.13
CA ASP A 42 6.28 12.96 16.75
C ASP A 42 5.93 11.47 16.55
N THR A 43 4.65 11.13 16.67
CA THR A 43 4.17 9.76 16.43
C THR A 43 4.38 9.35 14.97
N ALA A 44 4.04 10.23 14.02
CA ALA A 44 4.24 9.98 12.60
C ALA A 44 5.72 9.83 12.25
N ASP A 45 6.59 10.66 12.84
CA ASP A 45 8.04 10.62 12.64
C ASP A 45 8.69 9.35 13.21
N LEU A 46 8.06 8.72 14.20
CA LEU A 46 8.45 7.42 14.71
C LEU A 46 7.90 6.25 13.87
N VAL A 47 6.60 6.28 13.57
CA VAL A 47 5.87 5.13 13.00
C VAL A 47 6.12 4.99 11.50
N LEU A 48 6.14 6.09 10.74
CA LEU A 48 6.27 6.03 9.28
C LEU A 48 7.57 5.37 8.82
N PRO A 49 8.77 5.76 9.33
CA PRO A 49 10.01 5.14 8.89
C PRO A 49 10.03 3.63 9.15
N ILE A 50 9.52 3.20 10.31
CA ILE A 50 9.43 1.77 10.69
C ILE A 50 8.47 1.04 9.75
N ALA A 51 7.26 1.56 9.56
CA ALA A 51 6.25 0.94 8.70
C ALA A 51 6.73 0.83 7.25
N LEU A 52 7.34 1.88 6.71
CA LEU A 52 7.89 1.89 5.35
C LEU A 52 9.08 0.94 5.21
N ALA A 53 9.97 0.87 6.20
CA ALA A 53 11.11 -0.05 6.18
C ALA A 53 10.64 -1.52 6.21
N LEU A 54 9.71 -1.86 7.10
CA LEU A 54 9.13 -3.21 7.18
C LEU A 54 8.40 -3.59 5.89
N LEU A 55 7.64 -2.66 5.32
CA LEU A 55 6.93 -2.90 4.06
C LEU A 55 7.90 -3.07 2.88
N GLY A 56 8.96 -2.25 2.83
CA GLY A 56 10.03 -2.38 1.85
C GLY A 56 10.74 -3.73 1.95
N LEU A 57 11.08 -4.17 3.16
CA LEU A 57 11.65 -5.50 3.41
C LEU A 57 10.70 -6.63 2.97
N ALA A 58 9.41 -6.50 3.24
CA ALA A 58 8.42 -7.50 2.81
C ALA A 58 8.34 -7.61 1.27
N VAL A 59 8.41 -6.49 0.56
CA VAL A 59 8.45 -6.47 -0.92
C VAL A 59 9.74 -7.10 -1.43
N ILE A 60 10.90 -6.71 -0.89
CA ILE A 60 12.21 -7.27 -1.28
C ILE A 60 12.23 -8.78 -1.06
N ALA A 61 11.75 -9.25 0.09
CA ALA A 61 11.65 -10.68 0.38
C ALA A 61 10.70 -11.38 -0.62
N GLY A 62 9.52 -10.81 -0.88
CA GLY A 62 8.55 -11.37 -1.83
C GLY A 62 9.10 -11.50 -3.26
N VAL A 63 9.83 -10.48 -3.73
CA VAL A 63 10.51 -10.51 -5.04
C VAL A 63 11.69 -11.48 -5.01
N GLY A 64 12.53 -11.45 -3.98
CA GLY A 64 13.70 -12.32 -3.81
C GLY A 64 13.35 -13.80 -3.83
N ILE A 65 12.31 -14.19 -3.07
CA ILE A 65 11.78 -15.57 -3.08
C ILE A 65 11.28 -15.94 -4.49
N THR A 66 10.67 -15.01 -5.21
CA THR A 66 10.19 -15.26 -6.58
C THR A 66 11.36 -15.47 -7.55
N LEU A 67 12.45 -14.73 -7.39
CA LEU A 67 13.65 -14.86 -8.22
C LEU A 67 14.43 -16.14 -7.94
N ALA A 68 14.45 -16.59 -6.68
CA ALA A 68 15.14 -17.81 -6.25
C ALA A 68 14.43 -19.10 -6.71
N ASN A 69 13.12 -19.06 -6.95
CA ASN A 69 12.37 -20.23 -7.42
C ASN A 69 12.61 -20.52 -8.91
N ASP A 70 12.50 -21.78 -9.29
CA ASP A 70 12.56 -22.28 -10.68
C ASP A 70 11.27 -21.97 -11.44
N VAL A 71 11.01 -20.68 -11.65
CA VAL A 71 9.90 -20.18 -12.44
C VAL A 71 10.41 -19.63 -13.77
N SER A 72 9.61 -19.70 -14.82
CA SER A 72 9.99 -19.18 -16.15
C SER A 72 10.39 -17.70 -16.09
N LEU A 73 11.36 -17.32 -16.94
CA LEU A 73 11.89 -15.94 -17.01
C LEU A 73 10.77 -14.90 -17.25
N SER A 74 9.78 -15.25 -18.07
CA SER A 74 8.58 -14.42 -18.31
C SER A 74 7.75 -14.19 -17.04
N THR A 75 7.67 -15.17 -16.14
CA THR A 75 6.95 -15.02 -14.86
C THR A 75 7.73 -14.13 -13.91
N LYS A 76 9.07 -14.28 -13.87
CA LYS A 76 9.95 -13.42 -13.06
C LYS A 76 9.85 -11.96 -13.50
N SER A 77 9.96 -11.67 -14.81
CA SER A 77 9.85 -10.31 -15.33
C SER A 77 8.48 -9.70 -15.07
N LEU A 78 7.40 -10.46 -15.26
CA LEU A 78 6.03 -9.98 -14.99
C LEU A 78 5.84 -9.62 -13.51
N ILE A 79 6.32 -10.46 -12.59
CA ILE A 79 6.18 -10.21 -11.15
C ILE A 79 7.02 -9.01 -10.72
N THR A 80 8.24 -8.88 -11.21
CA THR A 80 9.09 -7.72 -10.93
C THR A 80 8.49 -6.44 -11.49
N ALA A 81 7.98 -6.45 -12.73
CA ALA A 81 7.30 -5.30 -13.32
C ALA A 81 6.05 -4.91 -12.52
N LEU A 82 5.26 -5.89 -12.10
CA LEU A 82 4.10 -5.65 -11.24
C LEU A 82 4.51 -5.09 -9.87
N ALA A 83 5.61 -5.59 -9.29
CA ALA A 83 6.14 -5.06 -8.04
C ALA A 83 6.55 -3.60 -8.17
N LEU A 84 7.29 -3.25 -9.21
CA LEU A 84 7.69 -1.87 -9.49
C LEU A 84 6.49 -0.96 -9.73
N LEU A 85 5.45 -1.45 -10.42
CA LEU A 85 4.23 -0.69 -10.66
C LEU A 85 3.42 -0.46 -9.38
N LEU A 86 3.34 -1.46 -8.51
CA LEU A 86 2.47 -1.43 -7.33
C LEU A 86 3.19 -0.97 -6.05
N ILE A 87 4.52 -0.83 -6.05
CA ILE A 87 5.26 -0.45 -4.85
C ILE A 87 4.86 0.93 -4.37
N LEU A 88 4.65 1.89 -5.29
CA LEU A 88 4.31 3.24 -4.91
C LEU A 88 2.90 3.31 -4.28
N PRO A 89 1.84 2.72 -4.88
CA PRO A 89 0.56 2.54 -4.20
C PRO A 89 0.64 1.76 -2.88
N LEU A 90 1.57 0.80 -2.77
CA LEU A 90 1.75 0.02 -1.55
C LEU A 90 2.34 0.84 -0.41
N LEU A 91 3.36 1.64 -0.69
CA LEU A 91 3.98 2.56 0.28
C LEU A 91 3.02 3.67 0.73
N TRP A 92 1.97 3.94 -0.05
CA TRP A 92 0.91 4.88 0.34
C TRP A 92 0.05 4.37 1.50
N ALA A 93 -0.07 3.05 1.71
CA ALA A 93 -0.94 2.49 2.74
C ALA A 93 -0.64 3.00 4.17
N PRO A 94 0.61 2.95 4.68
CA PRO A 94 0.92 3.49 6.01
C PRO A 94 0.78 5.01 6.06
N VAL A 95 1.08 5.72 4.97
CA VAL A 95 0.94 7.19 4.90
C VAL A 95 -0.53 7.60 4.98
N LEU A 96 -1.41 6.90 4.27
CA LEU A 96 -2.84 7.11 4.33
C LEU A 96 -3.37 6.89 5.74
N ALA A 97 -2.88 5.89 6.47
CA ALA A 97 -3.27 5.66 7.85
C ALA A 97 -2.92 6.86 8.75
N VAL A 98 -1.73 7.44 8.60
CA VAL A 98 -1.33 8.67 9.32
C VAL A 98 -2.22 9.84 8.95
N ILE A 99 -2.54 10.03 7.66
CA ILE A 99 -3.42 11.11 7.20
C ILE A 99 -4.82 10.96 7.79
N VAL A 100 -5.34 9.73 7.86
CA VAL A 100 -6.63 9.43 8.49
C VAL A 100 -6.57 9.77 9.97
N THR A 101 -5.52 9.39 10.70
CA THR A 101 -5.34 9.76 12.11
C THR A 101 -5.26 11.28 12.28
N ALA A 102 -4.51 11.98 11.41
CA ALA A 102 -4.37 13.44 11.44
C ALA A 102 -5.70 14.15 11.23
N ALA A 103 -6.50 13.68 10.26
CA ALA A 103 -7.83 14.21 10.00
C ALA A 103 -8.77 14.05 11.21
N VAL A 104 -8.66 12.92 11.93
CA VAL A 104 -9.46 12.67 13.14
C VAL A 104 -8.99 13.53 14.32
N ASP A 105 -7.68 13.70 14.47
CA ASP A 105 -7.06 14.53 15.53
C ASP A 105 -7.25 16.05 15.28
N GLY A 106 -7.62 16.45 14.07
CA GLY A 106 -7.71 17.85 13.66
C GLY A 106 -6.34 18.52 13.48
N ALA A 107 -5.27 17.72 13.38
CA ALA A 107 -3.91 18.17 13.22
C ALA A 107 -3.44 18.04 11.76
N SER A 108 -2.45 18.85 11.38
CA SER A 108 -1.84 18.74 10.05
C SER A 108 -0.70 17.73 10.05
N VAL A 109 -0.75 16.78 9.11
CA VAL A 109 0.36 15.84 8.89
C VAL A 109 1.61 16.52 8.31
N GLU A 110 1.47 17.75 7.79
CA GLU A 110 2.58 18.49 7.17
C GLU A 110 3.67 18.88 8.16
N TYR A 111 3.39 18.85 9.47
CA TYR A 111 4.38 19.06 10.51
C TYR A 111 5.28 17.84 10.77
N SER A 112 4.95 16.66 10.22
CA SER A 112 5.80 15.47 10.29
C SER A 112 6.94 15.57 9.27
N THR A 113 8.16 15.42 9.76
CA THR A 113 9.37 15.37 8.93
C THR A 113 9.37 14.12 8.04
N ALA A 114 8.95 12.97 8.58
CA ALA A 114 8.90 11.71 7.83
C ALA A 114 7.88 11.77 6.69
N TYR A 115 6.70 12.36 6.91
CA TYR A 115 5.73 12.61 5.84
C TYR A 115 6.27 13.56 4.77
N ALA A 116 6.90 14.67 5.18
CA ALA A 116 7.49 15.64 4.26
C ALA A 116 8.57 15.00 3.38
N GLN A 117 9.46 14.19 3.99
CA GLN A 117 10.48 13.44 3.26
C GLN A 117 9.87 12.44 2.27
N PHE A 118 8.85 11.68 2.69
CA PHE A 118 8.13 10.77 1.79
C PHE A 118 7.59 11.51 0.57
N ARG A 119 6.90 12.63 0.78
CA ARG A 119 6.37 13.47 -0.31
C ARG A 119 7.48 13.93 -1.25
N ILE A 120 8.59 14.45 -0.71
CA ILE A 120 9.74 14.91 -1.50
C ILE A 120 10.32 13.76 -2.34
N THR A 121 10.58 12.61 -1.74
CA THR A 121 11.15 11.44 -2.43
C THR A 121 10.24 11.00 -3.58
N VAL A 122 8.93 10.92 -3.34
CA VAL A 122 7.98 10.55 -4.39
C VAL A 122 7.91 11.64 -5.48
N SER A 123 7.92 12.92 -5.11
CA SER A 123 7.96 14.02 -6.07
C SER A 123 9.19 13.93 -6.98
N HIS A 124 10.37 13.59 -6.47
CA HIS A 124 11.56 13.38 -7.30
C HIS A 124 11.44 12.19 -8.26
N LEU A 125 10.67 11.16 -7.93
CA LEU A 125 10.41 10.03 -8.84
C LEU A 125 9.43 10.41 -9.96
N ILE A 126 8.44 11.24 -9.64
CA ILE A 126 7.38 11.63 -10.57
C ILE A 126 7.84 12.78 -11.48
N TYR A 127 8.65 13.71 -10.97
CA TYR A 127 9.01 14.95 -11.67
C TYR A 127 9.63 14.72 -13.06
N PRO A 128 10.58 13.79 -13.28
CA PRO A 128 11.14 13.55 -14.62
C PRO A 128 10.08 13.12 -15.64
N LEU A 129 9.07 12.36 -15.21
CA LEU A 129 7.98 11.90 -16.06
C LEU A 129 7.04 13.05 -16.45
N VAL A 130 6.84 14.00 -15.53
CA VAL A 130 5.99 15.17 -15.74
C VAL A 130 6.70 16.25 -16.56
N ALA A 131 8.01 16.44 -16.33
CA ALA A 131 8.84 17.36 -17.10
C ALA A 131 8.88 16.96 -18.60
N MET A 132 8.79 15.67 -18.92
CA MET A 132 8.64 15.18 -20.30
C MET A 132 7.30 15.57 -20.95
N LEU A 133 6.27 15.91 -20.16
CA LEU A 133 4.93 16.27 -20.61
C LEU A 133 4.70 17.79 -20.69
N GLY A 134 5.65 18.61 -20.24
CA GLY A 134 5.74 20.03 -20.62
C GLY A 134 5.02 21.07 -19.75
N GLU A 135 4.52 20.76 -18.54
CA GLU A 135 3.81 21.76 -17.72
C GLU A 135 4.16 21.73 -16.21
N ASP A 136 4.48 22.90 -15.63
CA ASP A 136 4.87 23.14 -14.22
C ASP A 136 3.74 22.98 -13.16
N PRO A 137 2.44 23.24 -13.41
CA PRO A 137 1.39 23.05 -12.41
C PRO A 137 1.06 21.58 -12.09
N LEU A 138 1.61 20.64 -12.85
CA LEU A 138 1.18 19.24 -12.82
C LEU A 138 1.61 18.48 -11.56
N VAL A 139 2.62 18.94 -10.80
CA VAL A 139 3.14 18.15 -9.66
C VAL A 139 2.10 18.00 -8.55
N GLY A 140 1.40 19.08 -8.19
CA GLY A 140 0.34 19.04 -7.16
C GLY A 140 -0.86 18.21 -7.61
N PHE A 141 -1.23 18.34 -8.89
CA PHE A 141 -2.32 17.57 -9.49
C PHE A 141 -1.98 16.07 -9.56
N VAL A 142 -0.78 15.70 -10.02
CA VAL A 142 -0.33 14.31 -10.11
C VAL A 142 -0.22 13.68 -8.72
N TRP A 143 0.24 14.46 -7.72
CA TRP A 143 0.22 14.01 -6.34
C TRP A 143 -1.20 13.68 -5.87
N GLN A 144 -2.16 14.60 -6.05
CA GLN A 144 -3.56 14.33 -5.70
C GLN A 144 -4.14 13.13 -6.49
N ALA A 145 -3.89 13.06 -7.79
CA ALA A 145 -4.35 11.96 -8.64
C ALA A 145 -3.77 10.62 -8.16
N PHE A 146 -2.48 10.59 -7.82
CA PHE A 146 -1.83 9.42 -7.23
C PHE A 146 -2.50 9.03 -5.91
N GLN A 147 -2.73 9.97 -5.00
CA GLN A 147 -3.39 9.71 -3.72
C GLN A 147 -4.78 9.11 -3.92
N VAL A 148 -5.57 9.68 -4.84
CA VAL A 148 -6.92 9.19 -5.15
C VAL A 148 -6.87 7.79 -5.73
N VAL A 149 -6.05 7.55 -6.76
CA VAL A 149 -5.96 6.24 -7.41
C VAL A 149 -5.43 5.19 -6.43
N ALA A 150 -4.38 5.49 -5.68
CA ALA A 150 -3.82 4.57 -4.69
C ALA A 150 -4.82 4.23 -3.59
N SER A 151 -5.61 5.21 -3.13
CA SER A 151 -6.63 4.99 -2.11
C SER A 151 -7.82 4.19 -2.65
N VAL A 152 -8.29 4.47 -3.87
CA VAL A 152 -9.38 3.71 -4.52
C VAL A 152 -8.95 2.28 -4.77
N VAL A 153 -7.77 2.07 -5.35
CA VAL A 153 -7.22 0.73 -5.61
C VAL A 153 -7.03 -0.02 -4.29
N GLY A 154 -6.48 0.65 -3.27
CA GLY A 154 -6.32 0.10 -1.92
C GLY A 154 -7.65 -0.30 -1.29
N ALA A 155 -8.67 0.56 -1.37
CA ALA A 155 -10.01 0.31 -0.84
C ALA A 155 -10.70 -0.87 -1.56
N VAL A 156 -10.68 -0.90 -2.90
CA VAL A 156 -11.25 -2.00 -3.68
C VAL A 156 -10.52 -3.31 -3.35
N ALA A 157 -9.18 -3.30 -3.30
CA ALA A 157 -8.40 -4.47 -2.94
C ALA A 157 -8.75 -4.96 -1.53
N SER A 158 -8.91 -4.03 -0.59
CA SER A 158 -9.30 -4.32 0.80
C SER A 158 -10.70 -4.92 0.91
N ILE A 159 -11.68 -4.37 0.19
CA ILE A 159 -13.06 -4.92 0.14
C ILE A 159 -13.03 -6.35 -0.41
N LEU A 160 -12.31 -6.59 -1.51
CA LEU A 160 -12.19 -7.93 -2.09
C LEU A 160 -11.47 -8.90 -1.13
N GLN A 161 -10.49 -8.41 -0.38
CA GLN A 161 -9.75 -9.17 0.62
C GLN A 161 -10.66 -9.56 1.79
N VAL A 162 -11.37 -8.58 2.36
CA VAL A 162 -12.30 -8.75 3.49
C VAL A 162 -13.45 -9.65 3.07
N TRP A 163 -14.02 -9.46 1.88
CA TRP A 163 -15.07 -10.32 1.34
C TRP A 163 -14.63 -11.77 1.23
N ARG A 164 -13.39 -12.04 0.82
CA ARG A 164 -12.85 -13.42 0.80
C ARG A 164 -12.74 -14.05 2.18
N VAL A 165 -12.44 -13.25 3.20
CA VAL A 165 -12.37 -13.74 4.59
C VAL A 165 -13.78 -13.95 5.13
N ILE A 166 -14.73 -13.06 4.83
CA ILE A 166 -16.09 -13.07 5.37
C ILE A 166 -17.02 -14.05 4.62
N LYS A 167 -16.88 -14.23 3.29
CA LYS A 167 -17.74 -15.10 2.47
C LYS A 167 -17.87 -16.51 3.09
N PRO A 168 -16.79 -17.21 3.49
CA PRO A 168 -16.89 -18.54 4.11
C PRO A 168 -17.67 -18.54 5.43
N PHE A 169 -17.54 -17.49 6.26
CA PHE A 169 -18.28 -17.40 7.52
C PHE A 169 -19.77 -17.11 7.33
N LEU A 170 -20.16 -16.40 6.28
CA LEU A 170 -21.55 -16.03 6.01
C LEU A 170 -22.31 -17.07 5.18
N TYR A 171 -21.64 -17.74 4.25
CA TYR A 171 -22.27 -18.64 3.29
C TYR A 171 -21.97 -20.12 3.55
N GLY A 172 -21.12 -20.45 4.53
CA GLY A 172 -20.69 -21.83 4.77
C GLY A 172 -19.90 -22.42 3.59
N ASP A 173 -19.23 -23.55 3.80
CA ASP A 173 -18.49 -24.29 2.75
C ASP A 173 -19.43 -25.01 1.75
N ASP A 174 -20.51 -24.37 1.31
CA ASP A 174 -21.56 -24.99 0.48
C ASP A 174 -21.13 -25.22 -0.99
N GLU A 175 -19.90 -24.89 -1.37
CA GLU A 175 -19.36 -25.15 -2.71
C GLU A 175 -18.55 -26.48 -2.80
N GLU A 176 -18.28 -27.20 -1.70
CA GLU A 176 -17.50 -28.46 -1.75
C GLU A 176 -18.35 -29.75 -1.87
N THR A 177 -19.68 -29.67 -1.70
CA THR A 177 -20.57 -30.84 -1.77
C THR A 177 -21.42 -30.96 -3.04
N ALA A 178 -21.27 -30.05 -4.02
CA ALA A 178 -22.05 -30.09 -5.26
C ALA A 178 -21.37 -30.81 -6.45
N GLU A 179 -20.10 -31.24 -6.31
CA GLU A 179 -19.34 -31.97 -7.34
C GLU A 179 -18.65 -33.24 -6.78
N ALA A 180 -19.32 -33.99 -5.90
CA ALA A 180 -18.98 -35.38 -5.55
C ALA A 180 -20.10 -36.32 -5.98
#